data_AF-A0A938RM50-F1
#
_entry.id   AF-A0A938RM50-F1
#
_cell.length_a   1.000
_cell.length_b   1.000
_cell.length_c   1.000
_cell.angle_alpha   90.00
_cell.angle_beta   90.00
_cell.angle_gamma   90.00
#
_symmetry.space_group_name_H-M   'P 1'
#
loop_
_entity.id
_entity.type
_entity.pdbx_description
1 polymer ?
#
loop_
_entity_poly.entity_id
_entity_poly.type
_entity_poly.pdbx_seq_one_letter_code
_entity_poly.pdbx_strand_id
1 'polypeptide(L)'
;MSYYGPTDWRSNSDLALRMRDIRKGNLDLGWMKAGTEKLRFSQENPKRGFTYLDVNKGSYGYDDLPEVPRGPRGAAPRGATYDVKHQADLEPELNRKSDVWAYKVASFTEEAVSRQWDATTDVPWTDLDKYERSEELEVAYAQLCTFFTEVEMIATDLPAKWLWRMNNQFHEVKHFIATQAIDEARHAEVFRKRALVGGVGLMEALPQAEHSLKAILDGDTYGDASAFMHLLAEGNILTMFRFSEFISPTPVDKRIFQLVMQDEARHVSYGMQHLKWTIDHTPERKEQLHSALDEGESITINQFDAALTECMIVLAGKGTKPEQIAEGVKIVGQLQVKQMQEYFHRLRRAGFEDRIARSKFTPMLSQLGLTPEFTAKAAAEVS
;
A
#
# COMPACT_ATOMS: atom_id res chain seq x y z
N MET A 1 14.64 -16.52 -23.14
CA MET A 1 14.52 -17.99 -23.34
C MET A 1 13.38 -18.48 -22.48
N SER A 2 12.35 -19.10 -23.06
CA SER A 2 11.34 -19.81 -22.28
C SER A 2 12.00 -20.95 -21.51
N TYR A 3 11.70 -21.08 -20.22
CA TYR A 3 12.15 -22.18 -19.36
C TYR A 3 11.59 -23.51 -19.89
N TYR A 4 12.23 -24.07 -20.92
CA TYR A 4 12.07 -25.47 -21.29
C TYR A 4 13.24 -26.19 -20.64
N GLY A 5 12.94 -27.04 -19.65
CA GLY A 5 13.92 -27.94 -19.07
C GLY A 5 14.58 -28.82 -20.16
N PRO A 6 15.71 -29.46 -19.85
CA PRO A 6 16.49 -30.23 -20.82
C PRO A 6 15.77 -31.47 -21.39
N THR A 7 14.62 -31.85 -20.82
CA THR A 7 13.87 -33.05 -21.19
C THR A 7 12.88 -32.77 -22.31
N ASP A 8 13.06 -33.41 -23.47
CA ASP A 8 12.00 -33.48 -24.49
C ASP A 8 10.93 -34.50 -24.07
N TRP A 9 9.87 -34.00 -23.45
CA TRP A 9 8.78 -34.84 -22.97
C TRP A 9 7.98 -35.54 -24.08
N ARG A 10 8.14 -35.13 -25.34
CA ARG A 10 7.47 -35.79 -26.48
C ARG A 10 8.05 -37.16 -26.78
N SER A 11 9.29 -37.42 -26.37
CA SER A 11 10.01 -38.68 -26.63
C SER A 11 10.36 -39.45 -25.35
N ASN A 12 9.86 -39.03 -24.18
CA ASN A 12 10.13 -39.67 -22.91
C ASN A 12 9.32 -40.98 -22.76
N SER A 13 9.98 -42.13 -22.99
CA SER A 13 9.37 -43.46 -22.89
C SER A 13 8.83 -43.79 -21.50
N ASP A 14 9.50 -43.31 -20.45
CA ASP A 14 9.13 -43.59 -19.06
C ASP A 14 7.85 -42.86 -18.67
N LEU A 15 7.69 -41.61 -19.13
CA LEU A 15 6.44 -40.86 -18.97
C LEU A 15 5.29 -41.57 -19.69
N ALA A 16 5.49 -42.02 -20.93
CA ALA A 16 4.46 -42.73 -21.70
C ALA A 16 4.05 -44.05 -21.04
N LEU A 17 5.02 -44.82 -20.53
CA LEU A 17 4.76 -46.06 -19.77
C LEU A 17 3.99 -45.76 -18.48
N ARG A 18 4.42 -44.77 -17.69
CA ARG A 18 3.74 -44.38 -16.46
C ARG A 18 2.31 -43.93 -16.72
N MET A 19 2.07 -43.13 -17.76
CA MET A 19 0.72 -42.72 -18.16
C MET A 19 -0.16 -43.92 -18.54
N ARG A 20 0.39 -44.92 -19.24
CA ARG A 20 -0.34 -46.14 -19.58
C ARG A 20 -0.71 -46.95 -18.34
N ASP A 21 0.21 -47.06 -17.38
CA ASP A 21 -0.05 -47.78 -16.12
C ASP A 21 -1.12 -47.07 -15.28
N ILE A 22 -1.07 -45.74 -15.20
CA ILE A 22 -2.12 -44.93 -14.55
C ILE A 22 -3.49 -45.19 -15.22
N ARG A 23 -3.56 -45.18 -16.56
CA ARG A 23 -4.81 -45.44 -17.29
C ARG A 23 -5.37 -46.86 -17.08
N LYS A 24 -4.52 -47.81 -16.70
CA LYS A 24 -4.94 -49.18 -16.33
C LYS A 24 -5.34 -49.31 -14.86
N GLY A 25 -5.22 -48.25 -14.07
CA GLY A 25 -5.49 -48.27 -12.62
C GLY A 25 -4.30 -48.67 -11.74
N ASN A 26 -3.10 -48.84 -12.32
CA ASN A 26 -1.88 -49.17 -11.58
C ASN A 26 -1.25 -47.90 -10.99
N LEU A 27 -1.76 -47.48 -9.82
CA LEU A 27 -1.35 -46.26 -9.14
C LEU A 27 -0.29 -46.56 -8.06
N ASP A 28 0.79 -45.76 -8.03
CA ASP A 28 1.80 -45.80 -6.96
C ASP A 28 1.30 -45.11 -5.67
N LEU A 29 0.52 -44.04 -5.79
CA LEU A 29 -0.05 -43.26 -4.67
C LEU A 29 0.98 -42.74 -3.66
N GLY A 30 2.27 -42.67 -4.02
CA GLY A 30 3.34 -42.17 -3.14
C GLY A 30 3.08 -40.76 -2.61
N TRP A 31 2.41 -39.90 -3.39
CA TRP A 31 2.03 -38.55 -2.99
C TRP A 31 1.14 -38.49 -1.74
N MET A 32 0.35 -39.53 -1.45
CA MET A 32 -0.46 -39.62 -0.22
C MET A 32 0.40 -39.78 1.04
N LYS A 33 1.67 -40.16 0.86
CA LYS A 33 2.68 -40.36 1.91
C LYS A 33 3.76 -39.28 1.83
N ALA A 34 3.38 -38.05 1.51
CA ALA A 34 4.29 -36.91 1.38
C ALA A 34 5.24 -36.75 2.58
N GLY A 35 4.83 -37.13 3.78
CA GLY A 35 5.67 -37.00 4.98
C GLY A 35 5.68 -35.58 5.55
N THR A 36 4.73 -34.73 5.12
CA THR A 36 4.46 -33.44 5.74
C THR A 36 3.89 -33.62 7.15
N GLU A 37 4.04 -32.58 7.97
CA GLU A 37 3.46 -32.54 9.30
C GLU A 37 1.93 -32.63 9.25
N LYS A 38 1.34 -33.49 10.08
CA LYS A 38 -0.12 -33.71 10.10
C LYS A 38 -0.75 -33.05 11.31
N LEU A 39 -1.21 -31.81 11.12
CA LEU A 39 -1.92 -31.04 12.14
C LEU A 39 -3.42 -31.01 11.85
N ARG A 40 -4.23 -30.79 12.91
CA ARG A 40 -5.65 -30.45 12.79
C ARG A 40 -5.82 -28.96 13.01
N PHE A 41 -6.59 -28.33 12.15
CA PHE A 41 -6.94 -26.92 12.23
C PHE A 41 -8.43 -26.79 12.46
N SER A 42 -8.82 -25.74 13.16
CA SER A 42 -10.21 -25.39 13.43
C SER A 42 -10.31 -23.88 13.49
N GLN A 43 -11.44 -23.35 13.03
CA GLN A 43 -11.81 -21.96 13.24
C GLN A 43 -11.87 -21.66 14.75
N GLU A 44 -11.01 -20.77 15.23
CA GLU A 44 -10.95 -20.41 16.65
C GLU A 44 -12.03 -19.37 17.00
N ASN A 45 -12.44 -18.53 16.05
CA ASN A 45 -13.47 -17.51 16.26
C ASN A 45 -14.60 -17.58 15.21
N PRO A 46 -15.83 -17.98 15.61
CA PRO A 46 -17.00 -18.02 14.74
C PRO A 46 -17.28 -16.73 13.96
N LYS A 47 -16.98 -15.57 14.55
CA LYS A 47 -17.25 -14.25 13.95
C LYS A 47 -16.26 -13.84 12.87
N ARG A 48 -15.03 -14.39 12.88
CA ARG A 48 -13.96 -14.01 11.94
C ARG A 48 -13.81 -14.98 10.77
N GLY A 49 -14.55 -16.10 10.76
CA GLY A 49 -14.30 -17.16 9.78
C GLY A 49 -13.03 -17.95 10.10
N PHE A 50 -12.58 -18.75 9.13
CA PHE A 50 -11.34 -19.52 9.20
C PHE A 50 -10.23 -18.75 8.47
N THR A 51 -9.22 -18.34 9.23
CA THR A 51 -8.24 -17.30 8.86
C THR A 51 -6.80 -17.83 8.85
N TYR A 52 -5.86 -17.04 8.32
CA TYR A 52 -4.42 -17.30 8.44
C TYR A 52 -3.92 -17.41 9.87
N LEU A 53 -4.59 -16.76 10.82
CA LEU A 53 -4.26 -16.89 12.23
C LEU A 53 -4.55 -18.32 12.73
N ASP A 54 -5.61 -18.97 12.25
CA ASP A 54 -6.01 -20.31 12.68
C ASP A 54 -5.06 -21.40 12.15
N VAL A 55 -4.39 -21.15 11.01
CA VAL A 55 -3.44 -22.08 10.36
C VAL A 55 -1.97 -21.76 10.65
N ASN A 56 -1.68 -20.75 11.47
CA ASN A 56 -0.32 -20.41 11.88
C ASN A 56 0.25 -21.38 12.92
N LYS A 57 0.48 -22.65 12.52
CA LYS A 57 0.96 -23.72 13.43
C LYS A 57 1.99 -24.61 12.74
N GLY A 58 3.02 -24.99 13.50
CA GLY A 58 4.09 -25.89 13.04
C GLY A 58 4.77 -25.40 11.76
N SER A 59 5.13 -26.35 10.90
CA SER A 59 5.80 -26.10 9.61
C SER A 59 5.00 -25.29 8.58
N TYR A 60 3.71 -25.05 8.85
CA TYR A 60 2.85 -24.20 8.02
C TYR A 60 2.84 -22.75 8.51
N GLY A 61 3.17 -22.51 9.77
CA GLY A 61 3.14 -21.19 10.39
C GLY A 61 4.30 -20.28 10.01
N TYR A 62 4.13 -18.98 10.27
CA TYR A 62 5.13 -17.94 10.07
C TYR A 62 5.87 -17.54 11.36
N ASP A 63 5.41 -18.02 12.53
CA ASP A 63 6.05 -17.77 13.82
C ASP A 63 7.47 -18.35 13.85
N ASP A 64 7.61 -19.60 13.39
CA ASP A 64 8.91 -20.30 13.30
C ASP A 64 9.63 -20.06 11.96
N LEU A 65 9.16 -19.11 11.13
CA LEU A 65 9.78 -18.82 9.84
C LEU A 65 11.17 -18.20 10.08
N PRO A 66 12.26 -18.83 9.59
CA PRO A 66 13.62 -18.37 9.83
C PRO A 66 13.90 -17.06 9.10
N GLU A 67 14.90 -16.33 9.59
CA GLU A 67 15.36 -15.07 9.00
C GLU A 67 15.71 -15.22 7.51
N VAL A 68 16.40 -16.30 7.14
CA VAL A 68 16.67 -16.65 5.74
C VAL A 68 16.04 -18.01 5.46
N PRO A 69 14.90 -18.08 4.73
CA PRO A 69 14.33 -19.34 4.32
C PRO A 69 15.31 -20.10 3.42
N ARG A 70 15.69 -21.31 3.86
CA ARG A 70 16.62 -22.19 3.13
C ARG A 70 15.91 -23.07 2.09
N GLY A 71 14.59 -23.08 2.05
CA GLY A 71 13.82 -23.72 0.98
C GLY A 71 12.32 -23.55 1.18
N PRO A 72 11.50 -24.03 0.24
CA PRO A 72 11.76 -24.01 -1.20
C PRO A 72 11.96 -22.56 -1.70
N ARG A 73 12.81 -22.39 -2.73
CA ARG A 73 12.99 -21.10 -3.46
C ARG A 73 12.08 -21.00 -4.69
N GLY A 74 11.35 -22.07 -4.98
CA GLY A 74 10.37 -22.16 -6.06
C GLY A 74 8.93 -21.85 -5.63
N ALA A 75 7.97 -22.40 -6.36
CA ALA A 75 6.53 -22.23 -6.10
C ALA A 75 5.95 -23.22 -5.08
N ALA A 76 6.76 -24.03 -4.37
CA ALA A 76 6.21 -24.95 -3.39
C ALA A 76 5.72 -24.17 -2.16
N PRO A 77 4.46 -24.38 -1.72
CA PRO A 77 3.94 -23.72 -0.52
C PRO A 77 4.74 -24.08 0.73
N ARG A 78 4.78 -23.16 1.69
CA ARG A 78 5.40 -23.40 3.01
C ARG A 78 4.77 -24.63 3.67
N GLY A 79 5.62 -25.54 4.17
CA GLY A 79 5.19 -26.81 4.78
C GLY A 79 4.91 -27.95 3.79
N ALA A 80 4.87 -27.69 2.48
CA ALA A 80 4.75 -28.75 1.48
C ALA A 80 6.09 -29.48 1.29
N THR A 81 6.02 -30.77 0.93
CA THR A 81 7.22 -31.50 0.49
C THR A 81 7.63 -31.07 -0.90
N TYR A 82 8.94 -31.01 -1.13
CA TYR A 82 9.50 -30.60 -2.39
C TYR A 82 10.79 -31.34 -2.71
N ASP A 83 11.12 -31.40 -3.99
CA ASP A 83 12.35 -31.99 -4.49
C ASP A 83 13.34 -30.90 -4.88
N VAL A 84 14.40 -30.76 -4.09
CA VAL A 84 15.45 -29.76 -4.29
C VAL A 84 16.09 -29.85 -5.68
N LYS A 85 16.20 -31.04 -6.28
CA LYS A 85 16.90 -31.23 -7.56
C LYS A 85 16.02 -30.91 -8.77
N HIS A 86 14.72 -31.13 -8.66
CA HIS A 86 13.80 -31.09 -9.80
C HIS A 86 12.83 -29.90 -9.75
N GLN A 87 12.75 -29.20 -8.63
CA GLN A 87 11.94 -28.01 -8.54
C GLN A 87 12.63 -26.81 -9.20
N ALA A 88 11.84 -26.01 -9.91
CA ALA A 88 12.32 -24.73 -10.44
C ALA A 88 12.74 -23.79 -9.28
N ASP A 89 13.92 -23.19 -9.41
CA ASP A 89 14.30 -22.02 -8.62
C ASP A 89 13.74 -20.78 -9.31
N LEU A 90 12.94 -20.00 -8.58
CA LEU A 90 12.42 -18.72 -9.08
C LEU A 90 13.39 -17.56 -8.82
N GLU A 91 14.52 -17.85 -8.17
CA GLU A 91 15.60 -16.92 -7.87
C GLU A 91 15.09 -15.63 -7.18
N PRO A 92 14.34 -15.74 -6.05
CA PRO A 92 13.81 -14.56 -5.39
C PRO A 92 14.94 -13.62 -4.96
N GLU A 93 14.82 -12.35 -5.33
CA GLU A 93 15.75 -11.28 -4.93
C GLU A 93 15.60 -10.98 -3.43
N LEU A 94 14.36 -10.97 -2.92
CA LEU A 94 14.05 -10.71 -1.51
C LEU A 94 13.84 -12.03 -0.77
N ASN A 95 14.88 -12.45 -0.03
CA ASN A 95 14.94 -13.74 0.66
C ASN A 95 15.27 -13.64 2.16
N ARG A 96 15.08 -12.46 2.76
CA ARG A 96 15.30 -12.23 4.18
C ARG A 96 14.01 -11.72 4.81
N LYS A 97 13.66 -12.25 5.98
CA LYS A 97 12.42 -11.86 6.69
C LYS A 97 12.53 -10.40 7.13
N SER A 98 13.70 -9.95 7.58
CA SER A 98 13.87 -8.54 7.98
C SER A 98 13.77 -7.53 6.84
N ASP A 99 13.85 -7.97 5.59
CA ASP A 99 13.74 -7.12 4.39
C ASP A 99 12.29 -6.84 3.99
N VAL A 100 11.33 -7.70 4.39
CA VAL A 100 9.97 -7.66 3.83
C VAL A 100 8.85 -7.75 4.87
N TRP A 101 9.15 -8.23 6.07
CA TRP A 101 8.11 -8.57 7.03
C TRP A 101 7.52 -7.34 7.74
N ALA A 102 6.31 -7.50 8.27
CA ALA A 102 5.64 -6.49 9.08
C ALA A 102 4.94 -7.16 10.27
N TYR A 103 4.88 -6.45 11.40
CA TYR A 103 4.05 -6.91 12.52
C TYR A 103 2.59 -7.05 12.09
N LYS A 104 1.96 -8.18 12.45
CA LYS A 104 0.54 -8.49 12.19
C LYS A 104 0.13 -8.53 10.71
N VAL A 105 1.06 -8.81 9.80
CA VAL A 105 0.79 -8.87 8.34
C VAL A 105 -0.37 -9.79 7.94
N ALA A 106 -0.52 -10.94 8.61
CA ALA A 106 -1.65 -11.84 8.37
C ALA A 106 -3.00 -11.16 8.66
N SER A 107 -3.09 -10.40 9.76
CA SER A 107 -4.31 -9.66 10.12
C SER A 107 -4.65 -8.57 9.11
N PHE A 108 -3.66 -7.88 8.55
CA PHE A 108 -3.90 -6.89 7.50
C PHE A 108 -4.45 -7.54 6.23
N THR A 109 -3.95 -8.73 5.87
CA THR A 109 -4.50 -9.49 4.74
C THR A 109 -5.97 -9.83 4.99
N GLU A 110 -6.29 -10.44 6.14
CA GLU A 110 -7.68 -10.80 6.48
C GLU A 110 -8.61 -9.57 6.50
N GLU A 111 -8.13 -8.45 7.04
CA GLU A 111 -8.89 -7.21 7.04
C GLU A 111 -9.16 -6.71 5.61
N ALA A 112 -8.14 -6.66 4.75
CA ALA A 112 -8.25 -6.17 3.38
C ALA A 112 -9.28 -6.97 2.57
N VAL A 113 -9.26 -8.30 2.65
CA VAL A 113 -10.22 -9.15 1.92
C VAL A 113 -11.64 -9.00 2.48
N SER A 114 -11.79 -8.81 3.80
CA SER A 114 -13.12 -8.68 4.44
C SER A 114 -13.83 -7.35 4.15
N ARG A 115 -13.08 -6.32 3.74
CA ARG A 115 -13.53 -4.93 3.63
C ARG A 115 -13.61 -4.40 2.20
N GLN A 116 -13.63 -5.29 1.22
CA GLN A 116 -13.70 -4.95 -0.20
C GLN A 116 -14.98 -4.17 -0.54
N TRP A 117 -14.86 -3.24 -1.49
CA TRP A 117 -15.95 -2.44 -2.04
C TRP A 117 -15.80 -2.32 -3.56
N ASP A 118 -16.84 -1.86 -4.25
CA ASP A 118 -16.87 -1.74 -5.71
C ASP A 118 -17.11 -0.28 -6.12
N ALA A 119 -16.19 0.27 -6.92
CA ALA A 119 -16.25 1.65 -7.39
C ALA A 119 -17.46 1.94 -8.29
N THR A 120 -18.09 0.93 -8.85
CA THR A 120 -19.30 1.02 -9.67
C THR A 120 -20.56 0.99 -8.83
N THR A 121 -20.65 0.13 -7.81
CA THR A 121 -21.91 -0.11 -7.08
C THR A 121 -21.99 0.53 -5.70
N ASP A 122 -20.87 0.73 -5.00
CA ASP A 122 -20.86 1.27 -3.63
C ASP A 122 -20.75 2.80 -3.55
N VAL A 123 -20.48 3.44 -4.70
CA VAL A 123 -20.58 4.90 -4.89
C VAL A 123 -21.95 5.22 -5.49
N PRO A 124 -22.76 6.09 -4.87
CA PRO A 124 -24.11 6.40 -5.34
C PRO A 124 -24.10 7.38 -6.53
N TRP A 125 -23.57 6.95 -7.67
CA TRP A 125 -23.38 7.79 -8.86
C TRP A 125 -24.67 8.48 -9.35
N THR A 126 -25.80 7.79 -9.29
CA THR A 126 -27.12 8.32 -9.70
C THR A 126 -27.57 9.51 -8.87
N ASP A 127 -27.00 9.69 -7.68
CA ASP A 127 -27.35 10.79 -6.79
C ASP A 127 -26.56 12.06 -7.10
N LEU A 128 -25.55 12.00 -7.95
CA LEU A 128 -24.69 13.14 -8.26
C LEU A 128 -25.47 14.29 -8.91
N ASP A 129 -26.43 13.98 -9.80
CA ASP A 129 -27.30 14.96 -10.47
C ASP A 129 -28.34 15.59 -9.53
N LYS A 130 -28.50 15.07 -8.30
CA LYS A 130 -29.40 15.66 -7.30
C LYS A 130 -28.80 16.90 -6.63
N TYR A 131 -27.51 17.16 -6.82
CA TYR A 131 -26.79 18.25 -6.18
C TYR A 131 -26.27 19.25 -7.22
N GLU A 132 -26.68 20.51 -7.09
CA GLU A 132 -26.19 21.61 -7.91
C GLU A 132 -24.71 21.87 -7.61
N ARG A 133 -23.90 21.99 -8.65
CA ARG A 133 -22.45 22.24 -8.59
C ARG A 133 -22.14 23.33 -9.60
N SER A 134 -21.43 24.38 -9.19
CA SER A 134 -20.95 25.39 -10.12
C SER A 134 -19.87 24.80 -11.02
N GLU A 135 -19.75 25.32 -12.25
CA GLU A 135 -18.74 24.89 -13.22
C GLU A 135 -17.32 24.96 -12.64
N GLU A 136 -17.00 26.06 -11.95
CA GLU A 136 -15.71 26.26 -11.28
C GLU A 136 -15.39 25.21 -10.20
N LEU A 137 -16.38 24.76 -9.43
CA LEU A 137 -16.19 23.69 -8.44
C LEU A 137 -16.02 22.34 -9.12
N GLU A 138 -16.74 22.11 -10.21
CA GLU A 138 -16.62 20.86 -10.96
C GLU A 138 -15.25 20.75 -11.63
N VAL A 139 -14.73 21.85 -12.19
CA VAL A 139 -13.37 21.92 -12.75
C VAL A 139 -12.31 21.70 -11.66
N ALA A 140 -12.44 22.38 -10.51
CA ALA A 140 -11.51 22.20 -9.41
C ALA A 140 -11.51 20.76 -8.86
N TYR A 141 -12.69 20.15 -8.76
CA TYR A 141 -12.81 18.77 -8.30
C TYR A 141 -12.26 17.76 -9.34
N ALA A 142 -12.45 18.02 -10.63
CA ALA A 142 -11.85 17.23 -11.70
C ALA A 142 -10.31 17.30 -11.68
N GLN A 143 -9.73 18.47 -11.39
CA GLN A 143 -8.27 18.61 -11.21
C GLN A 143 -7.77 17.80 -10.01
N LEU A 144 -8.48 17.87 -8.87
CA LEU A 144 -8.12 17.08 -7.69
C LEU A 144 -8.19 15.57 -7.96
N CYS A 145 -9.23 15.10 -8.67
CA CYS A 145 -9.37 13.70 -9.05
C CYS A 145 -8.33 13.26 -10.09
N THR A 146 -7.90 14.16 -10.98
CA THR A 146 -6.84 13.90 -11.96
C THR A 146 -5.52 13.62 -11.23
N PHE A 147 -5.16 14.49 -10.29
CA PHE A 147 -3.98 14.30 -9.43
C PHE A 147 -4.03 12.98 -8.66
N PHE A 148 -5.15 12.67 -8.00
CA PHE A 148 -5.25 11.38 -7.29
C PHE A 148 -5.12 10.20 -8.24
N THR A 149 -5.72 10.26 -9.44
CA THR A 149 -5.54 9.19 -10.44
C THR A 149 -4.06 8.95 -10.79
N GLU A 150 -3.24 10.01 -10.91
CA GLU A 150 -1.79 9.86 -11.14
C GLU A 150 -1.08 9.14 -9.98
N VAL A 151 -1.40 9.54 -8.75
CA VAL A 151 -0.85 8.93 -7.54
C VAL A 151 -1.17 7.44 -7.47
N GLU A 152 -2.44 7.08 -7.67
CA GLU A 152 -2.92 5.71 -7.52
C GLU A 152 -2.35 4.74 -8.56
N MET A 153 -2.03 5.24 -9.77
CA MET A 153 -1.38 4.44 -10.80
C MET A 153 -0.01 3.92 -10.33
N ILE A 154 0.78 4.77 -9.68
CA ILE A 154 2.11 4.41 -9.20
C ILE A 154 2.04 3.65 -7.87
N ALA A 155 1.04 3.96 -7.04
CA ALA A 155 0.75 3.17 -5.85
C ALA A 155 0.38 1.72 -6.21
N THR A 156 -0.26 1.48 -7.36
CA THR A 156 -0.50 0.11 -7.86
C THR A 156 0.81 -0.58 -8.29
N ASP A 157 1.71 0.16 -8.95
CA ASP A 157 2.93 -0.37 -9.55
C ASP A 157 3.99 -0.80 -8.53
N LEU A 158 4.13 -0.12 -7.38
CA LEU A 158 5.16 -0.48 -6.41
C LEU A 158 4.96 -1.89 -5.81
N PRO A 159 3.78 -2.27 -5.29
CA PRO A 159 3.52 -3.65 -4.90
C PRO A 159 3.80 -4.65 -6.02
N ALA A 160 3.37 -4.34 -7.26
CA ALA A 160 3.58 -5.19 -8.42
C ALA A 160 5.07 -5.41 -8.74
N LYS A 161 5.91 -4.37 -8.60
CA LYS A 161 7.37 -4.44 -8.76
C LYS A 161 7.99 -5.51 -7.85
N TRP A 162 7.54 -5.56 -6.58
CA TRP A 162 8.18 -6.40 -5.57
C TRP A 162 7.55 -7.79 -5.39
N LEU A 163 6.29 -7.98 -5.78
CA LEU A 163 5.52 -9.21 -5.57
C LEU A 163 6.25 -10.49 -6.00
N TRP A 164 6.72 -10.58 -7.24
CA TRP A 164 7.36 -11.80 -7.75
C TRP A 164 8.79 -11.98 -7.25
N ARG A 165 9.46 -10.86 -6.90
CA ARG A 165 10.84 -10.83 -6.38
C ARG A 165 10.95 -11.37 -4.96
N MET A 166 9.85 -11.38 -4.21
CA MET A 166 9.78 -11.94 -2.86
C MET A 166 9.68 -13.47 -2.86
N ASN A 167 10.47 -14.11 -1.98
CA ASN A 167 10.35 -15.54 -1.74
C ASN A 167 8.91 -15.90 -1.30
N ASN A 168 8.33 -16.93 -1.92
CA ASN A 168 7.00 -17.46 -1.61
C ASN A 168 6.83 -17.96 -0.16
N GLN A 169 7.93 -18.13 0.60
CA GLN A 169 7.86 -18.40 2.03
C GLN A 169 7.27 -17.22 2.84
N PHE A 170 7.28 -16.01 2.29
CA PHE A 170 6.68 -14.79 2.87
C PHE A 170 5.29 -14.47 2.32
N HIS A 171 4.48 -15.50 2.03
CA HIS A 171 3.22 -15.33 1.32
C HIS A 171 2.22 -14.40 2.01
N GLU A 172 2.26 -14.23 3.33
CA GLU A 172 1.40 -13.27 4.05
C GLU A 172 1.68 -11.83 3.59
N VAL A 173 2.95 -11.47 3.46
CA VAL A 173 3.36 -10.17 2.92
C VAL A 173 2.90 -10.04 1.48
N LYS A 174 3.16 -11.06 0.67
CA LYS A 174 2.77 -11.07 -0.75
C LYS A 174 1.27 -10.91 -0.92
N HIS A 175 0.46 -11.59 -0.12
CA HIS A 175 -0.99 -11.50 -0.19
C HIS A 175 -1.47 -10.12 0.23
N PHE A 176 -0.92 -9.55 1.31
CA PHE A 176 -1.26 -8.19 1.71
C PHE A 176 -0.94 -7.16 0.60
N ILE A 177 0.29 -7.13 0.08
CA ILE A 177 0.66 -6.14 -0.94
C ILE A 177 -0.08 -6.38 -2.27
N ALA A 178 -0.50 -7.62 -2.56
CA ALA A 178 -1.41 -7.89 -3.67
C ALA A 178 -2.80 -7.29 -3.45
N THR A 179 -3.33 -7.32 -2.21
CA THR A 179 -4.59 -6.63 -1.89
C THR A 179 -4.45 -5.12 -1.98
N GLN A 180 -3.31 -4.56 -1.55
CA GLN A 180 -3.00 -3.13 -1.74
C GLN A 180 -3.04 -2.76 -3.22
N ALA A 181 -2.38 -3.52 -4.10
CA ALA A 181 -2.44 -3.27 -5.54
C ALA A 181 -3.87 -3.29 -6.12
N ILE A 182 -4.75 -4.15 -5.60
CA ILE A 182 -6.17 -4.19 -5.99
C ILE A 182 -6.91 -2.94 -5.48
N ASP A 183 -6.63 -2.53 -4.24
CA ASP A 183 -7.23 -1.34 -3.65
C ASP A 183 -6.79 -0.08 -4.43
N GLU A 184 -5.51 0.10 -4.74
CA GLU A 184 -5.03 1.28 -5.50
C GLU A 184 -5.56 1.30 -6.94
N ALA A 185 -5.68 0.14 -7.59
CA ALA A 185 -6.31 0.05 -8.90
C ALA A 185 -7.77 0.52 -8.87
N ARG A 186 -8.49 0.22 -7.78
CA ARG A 186 -9.87 0.69 -7.55
C ARG A 186 -9.91 2.19 -7.22
N HIS A 187 -8.92 2.71 -6.50
CA HIS A 187 -8.82 4.14 -6.21
C HIS A 187 -8.58 4.93 -7.50
N ALA A 188 -7.67 4.47 -8.35
CA ALA A 188 -7.46 5.05 -9.69
C ALA A 188 -8.74 5.03 -10.53
N GLU A 189 -9.50 3.93 -10.48
CA GLU A 189 -10.78 3.80 -11.17
C GLU A 189 -11.82 4.81 -10.67
N VAL A 190 -12.03 4.92 -9.35
CA VAL A 190 -13.07 5.78 -8.79
C VAL A 190 -12.79 7.26 -9.03
N PHE A 191 -11.53 7.69 -8.89
CA PHE A 191 -11.15 9.09 -9.14
C PHE A 191 -11.26 9.43 -10.63
N ARG A 192 -10.82 8.52 -11.51
CA ARG A 192 -11.00 8.70 -12.95
C ARG A 192 -12.47 8.79 -13.33
N LYS A 193 -13.32 7.87 -12.85
CA LYS A 193 -14.78 7.92 -13.08
C LYS A 193 -15.36 9.25 -12.63
N ARG A 194 -14.95 9.71 -11.44
CA ARG A 194 -15.47 10.94 -10.87
C ARG A 194 -15.02 12.20 -11.64
N ALA A 195 -13.79 12.27 -12.13
CA ALA A 195 -13.35 13.36 -13.00
C ALA A 195 -14.17 13.43 -14.32
N LEU A 196 -14.56 12.27 -14.86
CA LEU A 196 -15.26 12.18 -16.16
C LEU A 196 -16.77 12.40 -16.06
N VAL A 197 -17.44 11.88 -15.02
CA VAL A 197 -18.91 11.91 -14.91
C VAL A 197 -19.47 13.34 -14.82
N GLY A 198 -18.65 14.29 -14.39
CA GLY A 198 -18.98 15.72 -14.34
C GLY A 198 -19.08 16.42 -15.68
N GLY A 199 -18.63 15.80 -16.77
CA GLY A 199 -18.57 16.41 -18.10
C GLY A 199 -17.40 17.36 -18.33
N VAL A 200 -16.54 17.59 -17.33
CA VAL A 200 -15.32 18.40 -17.47
C VAL A 200 -14.20 17.62 -18.16
N GLY A 201 -13.97 16.37 -17.75
CA GLY A 201 -12.87 15.56 -18.26
C GLY A 201 -11.70 15.46 -17.27
N LEU A 202 -10.59 14.88 -17.74
CA LEU A 202 -9.32 14.90 -17.00
C LEU A 202 -8.61 16.23 -17.24
N MET A 203 -7.96 16.75 -16.20
CA MET A 203 -7.31 18.06 -16.20
C MET A 203 -5.80 17.92 -16.37
N GLU A 204 -5.02 18.87 -15.84
CA GLU A 204 -3.57 18.90 -15.99
C GLU A 204 -2.90 17.82 -15.14
N ALA A 205 -2.00 17.04 -15.75
CA ALA A 205 -1.10 16.15 -15.03
C ALA A 205 0.05 16.96 -14.42
N LEU A 206 0.53 16.58 -13.24
CA LEU A 206 1.42 17.44 -12.45
C LEU A 206 2.87 16.92 -12.50
N PRO A 207 3.78 17.56 -13.28
CA PRO A 207 5.13 17.03 -13.48
C PRO A 207 5.91 16.84 -12.17
N GLN A 208 5.76 17.75 -11.21
CA GLN A 208 6.42 17.64 -9.90
C GLN A 208 5.90 16.46 -9.08
N ALA A 209 4.61 16.12 -9.22
CA ALA A 209 4.05 14.90 -8.65
C ALA A 209 4.62 13.67 -9.35
N GLU A 210 4.66 13.64 -10.69
CA GLU A 210 5.23 12.52 -11.46
C GLU A 210 6.68 12.20 -11.07
N HIS A 211 7.52 13.23 -10.91
CA HIS A 211 8.90 13.07 -10.46
C HIS A 211 8.98 12.39 -9.08
N SER A 212 8.04 12.71 -8.20
CA SER A 212 7.98 12.12 -6.87
C SER A 212 7.48 10.70 -6.87
N LEU A 213 6.47 10.42 -7.69
CA LEU A 213 5.96 9.09 -7.89
C LEU A 213 7.03 8.18 -8.51
N LYS A 214 7.81 8.69 -9.47
CA LYS A 214 8.96 7.97 -10.02
C LYS A 214 9.98 7.62 -8.93
N ALA A 215 10.26 8.53 -8.00
CA ALA A 215 11.23 8.29 -6.94
C ALA A 215 10.79 7.17 -5.96
N ILE A 216 9.48 6.96 -5.78
CA ILE A 216 8.95 5.79 -5.06
C ILE A 216 9.37 4.49 -5.78
N LEU A 217 9.22 4.44 -7.11
CA LEU A 217 9.61 3.28 -7.92
C LEU A 217 11.12 3.09 -8.03
N ASP A 218 11.91 4.16 -7.93
CA ASP A 218 13.37 4.10 -8.00
C ASP A 218 14.03 3.58 -6.71
N GLY A 219 13.26 3.42 -5.62
CA GLY A 219 13.79 2.93 -4.34
C GLY A 219 14.62 1.64 -4.49
N ASP A 220 15.84 1.67 -3.96
CA ASP A 220 16.86 0.62 -4.11
C ASP A 220 16.44 -0.70 -3.44
N THR A 221 15.81 -0.60 -2.27
CA THR A 221 15.30 -1.75 -1.51
C THR A 221 13.81 -1.62 -1.25
N TYR A 222 13.16 -2.74 -0.92
CA TYR A 222 11.76 -2.72 -0.49
C TYR A 222 11.56 -1.82 0.74
N GLY A 223 12.52 -1.83 1.68
CA GLY A 223 12.49 -0.97 2.86
C GLY A 223 12.51 0.52 2.51
N ASP A 224 13.41 0.94 1.61
CA ASP A 224 13.52 2.34 1.17
C ASP A 224 12.25 2.77 0.43
N ALA A 225 11.79 1.94 -0.51
CA ALA A 225 10.57 2.20 -1.26
C ALA A 225 9.33 2.25 -0.35
N SER A 226 9.26 1.36 0.66
CA SER A 226 8.20 1.37 1.67
C SER A 226 8.28 2.58 2.60
N ALA A 227 9.47 3.09 2.91
CA ALA A 227 9.64 4.29 3.73
C ALA A 227 9.08 5.52 3.01
N PHE A 228 9.38 5.63 1.71
CA PHE A 228 8.80 6.69 0.90
C PHE A 228 7.29 6.47 0.71
N MET A 229 6.88 5.33 0.14
CA MET A 229 5.48 5.07 -0.17
C MET A 229 4.58 5.14 1.07
N HIS A 230 4.73 4.22 2.02
CA HIS A 230 3.73 4.05 3.06
C HIS A 230 3.82 5.10 4.18
N LEU A 231 5.05 5.47 4.59
CA LEU A 231 5.22 6.38 5.73
C LEU A 231 5.09 7.86 5.32
N LEU A 232 5.69 8.23 4.19
CA LEU A 232 5.72 9.62 3.72
C LEU A 232 4.57 9.91 2.75
N ALA A 233 4.50 9.24 1.60
CA ALA A 233 3.57 9.55 0.51
C ALA A 233 2.11 9.20 0.87
N GLU A 234 1.77 7.92 1.06
CA GLU A 234 0.44 7.46 1.49
C GLU A 234 0.00 8.11 2.80
N GLY A 235 0.93 8.24 3.76
CA GLY A 235 0.64 8.97 5.00
C GLY A 235 0.21 10.43 4.76
N ASN A 236 0.78 11.08 3.74
CA ASN A 236 0.40 12.42 3.32
C ASN A 236 -0.94 12.41 2.56
N ILE A 237 -1.12 11.45 1.63
CA ILE A 237 -2.34 11.25 0.84
C ILE A 237 -3.53 10.92 1.73
N LEU A 238 -3.39 10.07 2.74
CA LEU A 238 -4.42 9.80 3.75
C LEU A 238 -4.89 11.08 4.46
N THR A 239 -3.96 12.00 4.74
CA THR A 239 -4.30 13.30 5.33
C THR A 239 -5.05 14.17 4.32
N MET A 240 -4.63 14.14 3.04
CA MET A 240 -5.33 14.80 1.94
C MET A 240 -6.71 14.20 1.68
N PHE A 241 -6.92 12.89 1.79
CA PHE A 241 -8.23 12.25 1.64
C PHE A 241 -9.20 12.70 2.72
N ARG A 242 -8.75 12.75 3.98
CA ARG A 242 -9.57 13.29 5.10
C ARG A 242 -9.98 14.74 4.84
N PHE A 243 -9.06 15.54 4.31
CA PHE A 243 -9.35 16.92 3.96
C PHE A 243 -10.26 17.03 2.73
N SER A 244 -10.06 16.17 1.74
CA SER A 244 -10.85 16.12 0.52
C SER A 244 -12.28 15.67 0.78
N GLU A 245 -12.51 14.78 1.75
CA GLU A 245 -13.85 14.48 2.28
C GLU A 245 -14.48 15.73 2.90
N PHE A 246 -13.73 16.51 3.68
CA PHE A 246 -14.22 17.72 4.32
C PHE A 246 -14.66 18.79 3.30
N ILE A 247 -13.87 19.02 2.25
CA ILE A 247 -14.15 20.01 1.20
C ILE A 247 -15.01 19.48 0.04
N SER A 248 -15.43 18.21 0.09
CA SER A 248 -16.18 17.56 -0.98
C SER A 248 -17.49 18.30 -1.29
N PRO A 249 -17.79 18.61 -2.57
CA PRO A 249 -18.98 19.35 -2.97
C PRO A 249 -20.30 18.63 -2.64
N THR A 250 -20.32 17.30 -2.73
CA THR A 250 -21.54 16.50 -2.55
C THR A 250 -21.36 15.34 -1.55
N PRO A 251 -22.45 14.75 -1.04
CA PRO A 251 -22.39 13.49 -0.28
C PRO A 251 -21.84 12.30 -1.09
N VAL A 252 -22.00 12.31 -2.42
CA VAL A 252 -21.43 11.27 -3.31
C VAL A 252 -19.90 11.36 -3.28
N ASP A 253 -19.37 12.57 -3.39
CA ASP A 253 -17.94 12.88 -3.30
C ASP A 253 -17.35 12.47 -1.95
N LYS A 254 -18.06 12.76 -0.85
CA LYS A 254 -17.67 12.31 0.50
C LYS A 254 -17.61 10.80 0.60
N ARG A 255 -18.56 10.09 -0.01
CA ARG A 255 -18.60 8.63 0.02
C ARG A 255 -17.37 8.01 -0.63
N ILE A 256 -16.86 8.59 -1.72
CA ILE A 256 -15.61 8.15 -2.35
C ILE A 256 -14.45 8.19 -1.34
N PHE A 257 -14.26 9.32 -0.66
CA PHE A 257 -13.18 9.45 0.32
C PHE A 257 -13.37 8.54 1.54
N GLN A 258 -14.59 8.30 2.01
CA GLN A 258 -14.83 7.34 3.09
C GLN A 258 -14.41 5.92 2.73
N LEU A 259 -14.60 5.53 1.48
CA LEU A 259 -14.22 4.22 0.96
C LEU A 259 -12.69 4.11 0.82
N VAL A 260 -12.06 5.06 0.11
CA VAL A 260 -10.60 5.02 -0.12
C VAL A 260 -9.78 5.18 1.17
N MET A 261 -10.22 6.01 2.12
CA MET A 261 -9.53 6.19 3.41
C MET A 261 -9.49 4.92 4.26
N GLN A 262 -10.49 4.05 4.13
CA GLN A 262 -10.51 2.79 4.86
C GLN A 262 -9.37 1.87 4.39
N ASP A 263 -9.07 1.90 3.11
CA ASP A 263 -8.00 1.13 2.49
C ASP A 263 -6.64 1.73 2.83
N GLU A 264 -6.52 3.03 2.62
CA GLU A 264 -5.29 3.77 2.83
C GLU A 264 -4.82 3.75 4.30
N ALA A 265 -5.76 3.76 5.26
CA ALA A 265 -5.42 3.58 6.67
C ALA A 265 -4.75 2.23 6.95
N ARG A 266 -5.10 1.16 6.21
CA ARG A 266 -4.45 -0.15 6.32
C ARG A 266 -3.06 -0.12 5.68
N HIS A 267 -2.89 0.50 4.51
CA HIS A 267 -1.60 0.60 3.81
C HIS A 267 -0.57 1.35 4.67
N VAL A 268 -0.95 2.53 5.17
CA VAL A 268 -0.13 3.32 6.09
C VAL A 268 0.19 2.54 7.36
N SER A 269 -0.80 1.87 7.97
CA SER A 269 -0.56 1.07 9.18
C SER A 269 0.38 -0.11 8.91
N TYR A 270 0.26 -0.79 7.77
CA TYR A 270 1.18 -1.84 7.36
C TYR A 270 2.60 -1.30 7.21
N GLY A 271 2.80 -0.21 6.49
CA GLY A 271 4.12 0.39 6.30
C GLY A 271 4.78 0.79 7.61
N MET A 272 4.03 1.36 8.54
CA MET A 272 4.53 1.67 9.89
C MET A 272 4.97 0.40 10.64
N GLN A 273 4.23 -0.70 10.51
CA GLN A 273 4.61 -1.99 11.11
C GLN A 273 5.77 -2.66 10.40
N HIS A 274 5.92 -2.48 9.08
CA HIS A 274 7.05 -2.95 8.30
C HIS A 274 8.34 -2.23 8.73
N LEU A 275 8.33 -0.89 8.70
CA LEU A 275 9.51 -0.10 9.07
C LEU A 275 9.90 -0.32 10.53
N LYS A 276 8.91 -0.43 11.43
CA LYS A 276 9.18 -0.79 12.83
C LYS A 276 9.82 -2.18 12.94
N TRP A 277 9.31 -3.16 12.19
CA TRP A 277 9.91 -4.50 12.15
C TRP A 277 11.36 -4.45 11.69
N THR A 278 11.64 -3.72 10.61
CA THR A 278 12.98 -3.58 10.05
C THR A 278 13.96 -2.97 11.04
N ILE A 279 13.61 -1.89 11.75
CA ILE A 279 14.51 -1.29 12.75
C ILE A 279 14.70 -2.17 13.99
N ASP A 280 13.67 -2.92 14.40
CA ASP A 280 13.73 -3.78 15.59
C ASP A 280 14.60 -5.03 15.34
N HIS A 281 14.66 -5.52 14.09
CA HIS A 281 15.39 -6.75 13.72
C HIS A 281 16.66 -6.51 12.91
N THR A 282 16.83 -5.33 12.33
CA THR A 282 18.02 -4.93 11.56
C THR A 282 18.36 -3.46 11.84
N PRO A 283 18.74 -3.11 13.09
CA PRO A 283 19.00 -1.73 13.49
C PRO A 283 20.07 -1.01 12.65
N GLU A 284 21.01 -1.75 12.06
CA GLU A 284 22.05 -1.22 11.18
C GLU A 284 21.49 -0.56 9.91
N ARG A 285 20.27 -0.92 9.49
CA ARG A 285 19.58 -0.29 8.35
C ARG A 285 18.93 1.04 8.68
N LYS A 286 18.90 1.43 9.95
CA LYS A 286 18.23 2.66 10.37
C LYS A 286 18.81 3.89 9.65
N GLU A 287 20.13 3.97 9.47
CA GLU A 287 20.74 5.11 8.76
C GLU A 287 20.47 5.10 7.25
N GLN A 288 20.33 3.93 6.63
CA GLN A 288 19.87 3.82 5.25
C GLN A 288 18.44 4.36 5.11
N LEU A 289 17.53 3.93 5.99
CA LEU A 289 16.15 4.42 6.01
C LEU A 289 16.08 5.92 6.34
N HIS A 290 16.98 6.44 7.20
CA HIS A 290 17.13 7.87 7.35
C HIS A 290 17.53 8.52 6.02
N SER A 291 18.54 8.02 5.32
CA SER A 291 18.97 8.60 4.05
C SER A 291 17.84 8.61 3.02
N ALA A 292 17.09 7.51 2.89
CA ALA A 292 15.93 7.41 2.01
C ALA A 292 14.84 8.44 2.39
N LEU A 293 14.56 8.62 3.68
CA LEU A 293 13.60 9.62 4.16
C LEU A 293 14.10 11.05 3.96
N ASP A 294 15.41 11.32 4.05
CA ASP A 294 15.96 12.65 3.74
C ASP A 294 15.71 13.01 2.27
N GLU A 295 15.90 12.05 1.37
CA GLU A 295 15.58 12.22 -0.05
C GLU A 295 14.08 12.41 -0.27
N GLY A 296 13.25 11.53 0.31
CA GLY A 296 11.79 11.62 0.22
C GLY A 296 11.24 12.96 0.73
N GLU A 297 11.75 13.47 1.87
CA GLU A 297 11.37 14.78 2.40
C GLU A 297 11.74 15.91 1.43
N SER A 298 12.94 15.85 0.82
CA SER A 298 13.37 16.84 -0.19
C SER A 298 12.47 16.84 -1.41
N ILE A 299 12.11 15.65 -1.90
CA ILE A 299 11.22 15.49 -3.04
C ILE A 299 9.83 16.03 -2.69
N THR A 300 9.31 15.69 -1.51
CA THR A 300 8.00 16.16 -1.04
C THR A 300 7.93 17.69 -0.91
N ILE A 301 8.99 18.35 -0.45
CA ILE A 301 9.04 19.81 -0.41
C ILE A 301 8.99 20.42 -1.82
N ASN A 302 9.58 19.74 -2.81
CA ASN A 302 9.60 20.16 -4.20
C ASN A 302 8.33 19.76 -4.98
N GLN A 303 7.35 19.10 -4.34
CA GLN A 303 6.06 18.73 -4.94
C GLN A 303 5.07 19.91 -5.07
N PHE A 304 5.45 21.12 -4.64
CA PHE A 304 4.55 22.26 -4.77
C PHE A 304 4.12 22.44 -6.23
N ASP A 305 2.81 22.40 -6.43
CA ASP A 305 2.17 22.63 -7.70
C ASP A 305 1.03 23.64 -7.52
N ALA A 306 0.96 24.60 -8.45
CA ALA A 306 -0.02 25.66 -8.40
C ALA A 306 -1.43 25.15 -8.68
N ALA A 307 -1.61 24.27 -9.68
CA ALA A 307 -2.93 23.76 -10.06
C ALA A 307 -3.56 22.93 -8.93
N LEU A 308 -2.77 22.08 -8.26
CA LEU A 308 -3.24 21.34 -7.09
C LEU A 308 -3.60 22.26 -5.92
N THR A 309 -2.76 23.25 -5.64
CA THR A 309 -3.00 24.19 -4.53
C THR A 309 -4.24 25.04 -4.79
N GLU A 310 -4.37 25.60 -6.00
CA GLU A 310 -5.49 26.44 -6.41
C GLU A 310 -6.80 25.66 -6.44
N CYS A 311 -6.82 24.42 -6.94
CA CYS A 311 -8.05 23.62 -6.97
C CYS A 311 -8.56 23.32 -5.55
N MET A 312 -7.66 23.00 -4.61
CA MET A 312 -8.03 22.82 -3.20
C MET A 312 -8.53 24.12 -2.55
N ILE A 313 -7.94 25.27 -2.88
CA ILE A 313 -8.40 26.58 -2.40
C ILE A 313 -9.82 26.87 -2.89
N VAL A 314 -10.10 26.64 -4.18
CA VAL A 314 -11.43 26.85 -4.77
C VAL A 314 -12.46 25.92 -4.14
N LEU A 315 -12.14 24.65 -3.93
CA LEU A 315 -13.02 23.68 -3.27
C LEU A 315 -13.28 24.05 -1.80
N ALA A 316 -12.25 24.41 -1.05
CA ALA A 316 -12.37 24.82 0.36
C ALA A 316 -13.17 26.12 0.52
N GLY A 317 -12.93 27.10 -0.35
CA GLY A 317 -13.64 28.38 -0.41
C GLY A 317 -15.04 28.31 -1.00
N LYS A 318 -15.37 27.20 -1.66
CA LYS A 318 -16.62 26.94 -2.38
C LYS A 318 -16.87 27.90 -3.56
N GLY A 319 -15.81 28.34 -4.24
CA GLY A 319 -15.89 29.17 -5.45
C GLY A 319 -14.69 30.08 -5.65
N THR A 320 -14.78 30.95 -6.65
CA THR A 320 -13.64 31.76 -7.14
C THR A 320 -13.72 33.24 -6.76
N LYS A 321 -14.73 33.67 -6.00
CA LYS A 321 -14.83 35.08 -5.56
C LYS A 321 -13.71 35.43 -4.57
N PRO A 322 -13.25 36.69 -4.50
CA PRO A 322 -12.15 37.09 -3.62
C PRO A 322 -12.32 36.67 -2.16
N GLU A 323 -13.53 36.78 -1.60
CA GLU A 323 -13.85 36.35 -0.24
C GLU A 323 -13.81 34.83 -0.05
N GLN A 324 -14.18 34.07 -1.09
CA GLN A 324 -14.16 32.61 -1.10
C GLN A 324 -12.72 32.10 -1.18
N ILE A 325 -11.91 32.70 -2.06
CA ILE A 325 -10.48 32.41 -2.17
C ILE A 325 -9.77 32.70 -0.85
N ALA A 326 -10.06 33.84 -0.21
CA ALA A 326 -9.45 34.19 1.07
C ALA A 326 -9.75 33.16 2.17
N GLU A 327 -10.99 32.66 2.26
CA GLU A 327 -11.33 31.58 3.20
C GLU A 327 -10.70 30.25 2.79
N GLY A 328 -10.67 29.93 1.49
CA GLY A 328 -10.01 28.74 0.95
C GLY A 328 -8.52 28.68 1.29
N VAL A 329 -7.80 29.80 1.13
CA VAL A 329 -6.37 29.94 1.51
C VAL A 329 -6.16 29.63 2.99
N LYS A 330 -7.03 30.17 3.86
CA LYS A 330 -6.95 29.92 5.30
C LYS A 330 -7.18 28.45 5.64
N ILE A 331 -8.17 27.81 5.01
CA ILE A 331 -8.50 26.40 5.24
C ILE A 331 -7.37 25.48 4.72
N VAL A 332 -6.86 25.73 3.51
CA VAL A 332 -5.76 24.93 2.92
C VAL A 332 -4.44 25.13 3.69
N GLY A 333 -4.19 26.31 4.24
CA GLY A 333 -3.02 26.52 5.12
C GLY A 333 -3.03 25.60 6.35
N GLN A 334 -4.22 25.27 6.89
CA GLN A 334 -4.34 24.32 8.00
C GLN A 334 -4.05 22.88 7.58
N LEU A 335 -4.34 22.50 6.33
CA LEU A 335 -3.99 21.18 5.79
C LEU A 335 -2.46 20.97 5.82
N GLN A 336 -1.69 21.94 5.33
CA GLN A 336 -0.23 21.83 5.26
C GLN A 336 0.39 21.61 6.64
N VAL A 337 -0.08 22.36 7.64
CA VAL A 337 0.32 22.16 9.04
C VAL A 337 -0.02 20.75 9.51
N LYS A 338 -1.24 20.29 9.23
CA LYS A 338 -1.71 18.96 9.65
C LYS A 338 -0.90 17.84 8.99
N GLN A 339 -0.56 17.96 7.71
CA GLN A 339 0.27 16.98 6.99
C GLN A 339 1.63 16.77 7.68
N MET A 340 2.29 17.86 8.07
CA MET A 340 3.56 17.80 8.80
C MET A 340 3.41 17.19 10.21
N GLN A 341 2.34 17.55 10.94
CA GLN A 341 2.06 16.99 12.27
C GLN A 341 1.79 15.48 12.22
N GLU A 342 0.98 15.05 11.26
CA GLU A 342 0.65 13.63 11.04
C GLU A 342 1.90 12.84 10.60
N TYR A 343 2.78 13.42 9.78
CA TYR A 343 4.07 12.82 9.43
C TYR A 343 4.93 12.57 10.68
N PHE A 344 5.08 13.56 11.56
CA PHE A 344 5.84 13.37 12.80
C PHE A 344 5.20 12.37 13.77
N HIS A 345 3.87 12.31 13.80
CA HIS A 345 3.16 11.27 14.55
C HIS A 345 3.48 9.87 14.00
N ARG A 346 3.48 9.70 12.67
CA ARG A 346 3.86 8.43 12.02
C ARG A 346 5.32 8.06 12.29
N LEU A 347 6.26 9.01 12.22
CA LEU A 347 7.67 8.77 12.57
C LEU A 347 7.81 8.20 13.98
N ARG A 348 7.15 8.78 14.99
CA ARG A 348 7.18 8.26 16.37
C ARG A 348 6.69 6.82 16.45
N ARG A 349 5.54 6.53 15.84
CA ARG A 349 4.93 5.20 15.87
C ARG A 349 5.74 4.14 15.09
N ALA A 350 6.47 4.56 14.06
CA ALA A 350 7.39 3.70 13.31
C ALA A 350 8.77 3.54 13.97
N GLY A 351 9.06 4.28 15.06
CA GLY A 351 10.33 4.20 15.80
C GLY A 351 11.45 5.13 15.29
N PHE A 352 11.08 6.18 14.56
CA PHE A 352 11.96 7.23 14.04
C PHE A 352 11.78 8.56 14.79
N GLU A 353 11.55 8.53 16.10
CA GLU A 353 11.37 9.76 16.88
C GLU A 353 12.59 10.69 16.83
N ASP A 354 13.79 10.11 16.83
CA ASP A 354 15.07 10.80 16.67
C ASP A 354 15.22 11.51 15.31
N ARG A 355 14.45 11.09 14.28
CA ARG A 355 14.43 11.78 12.98
C ARG A 355 13.81 13.16 13.05
N ILE A 356 12.87 13.42 13.96
CA ILE A 356 12.09 14.66 13.96
C ILE A 356 13.01 15.90 14.01
N ALA A 357 14.09 15.83 14.79
CA ALA A 357 15.07 16.92 14.88
C ALA A 357 15.85 17.16 13.57
N ARG A 358 16.09 16.13 12.76
CA ARG A 358 16.79 16.22 11.47
C ARG A 358 15.85 16.37 10.26
N SER A 359 14.53 16.35 10.48
CA SER A 359 13.55 16.45 9.39
C SER A 359 13.59 17.83 8.74
N LYS A 360 13.55 17.86 7.41
CA LYS A 360 13.51 19.08 6.60
C LYS A 360 12.20 19.87 6.77
N PHE A 361 11.15 19.25 7.31
CA PHE A 361 9.89 19.93 7.66
C PHE A 361 9.97 20.73 8.97
N THR A 362 10.93 20.44 9.85
CA THR A 362 11.05 21.10 11.17
C THR A 362 11.32 22.61 11.05
N PRO A 363 12.22 23.09 10.16
CA PRO A 363 12.36 24.52 9.90
C PRO A 363 11.08 25.17 9.37
N MET A 364 10.32 24.48 8.51
CA MET A 364 9.07 25.01 7.95
C MET A 364 8.01 25.22 9.03
N LEU A 365 7.80 24.25 9.92
CA LEU A 365 6.90 24.38 11.07
C LEU A 365 7.32 25.52 12.01
N SER A 366 8.62 25.66 12.25
CA SER A 366 9.15 26.72 13.12
C SER A 366 8.89 28.11 12.54
N GLN A 367 8.99 28.29 11.21
CA GLN A 367 8.63 29.54 10.53
C GLN A 367 7.14 29.87 10.64
N LEU A 368 6.29 28.85 10.74
CA LEU A 368 4.85 28.98 10.96
C LEU A 368 4.47 29.18 12.44
N GLY A 369 5.45 29.32 13.34
CA GLY A 369 5.21 29.54 14.77
C GLY A 369 4.74 28.29 15.53
N LEU A 370 4.89 27.10 14.94
CA LEU A 370 4.49 25.82 15.53
C LEU A 370 5.74 25.01 15.89
N THR A 371 6.03 24.86 17.17
CA THR A 371 7.19 24.04 17.60
C THR A 371 6.84 22.55 17.57
N PRO A 372 7.81 21.66 17.28
CA PRO A 372 7.61 20.20 17.37
C PRO A 372 7.09 19.73 18.74
N GLU A 373 7.44 20.43 19.81
CA GLU A 373 7.04 20.15 21.20
C GLU A 373 5.53 20.38 21.44
N PHE A 374 4.88 21.27 20.68
CA PHE A 374 3.43 21.48 20.74
C PHE A 374 2.66 20.22 20.27
N THR A 375 3.27 19.39 19.41
CA THR A 375 2.64 18.17 18.87
C THR A 375 2.56 17.02 19.87
N ALA A 376 3.44 17.00 20.88
CA ALA A 376 3.42 15.98 21.94
C ALA A 376 2.25 16.19 22.92
N LYS A 377 1.85 17.45 23.15
CA LYS A 377 0.76 17.80 24.07
C LYS A 377 -0.62 17.59 23.45
N ALA A 378 -0.80 17.89 22.17
CA ALA A 378 -2.07 17.71 21.46
C ALA A 378 -2.45 16.22 21.27
N ALA A 379 -1.47 15.32 21.18
CA ALA A 379 -1.71 13.87 21.05
C ALA A 379 -2.23 13.23 22.36
N ALA A 380 -1.98 13.84 23.51
CA ALA A 380 -2.47 13.37 24.81
C ALA A 380 -3.90 13.83 25.13
N GLU A 381 -4.45 14.78 24.37
CA GLU A 381 -5.80 15.32 24.59
C GLU A 381 -6.88 14.66 23.69
N VAL A 382 -6.50 13.70 22.82
CA VAL A 382 -7.42 12.96 21.93
C VAL A 382 -7.26 11.43 22.06
N SER A 383 -6.63 10.94 23.14
CA SER A 383 -6.56 9.50 23.48
C SER A 383 -7.66 9.06 24.42
#